data_AF-A0A6L5GF62-F1
#
_entry.id   AF-A0A6L5GF62-F1
#
_cell.length_a   1.000
_cell.length_b   1.000
_cell.length_c   1.000
_cell.angle_alpha   90.00
_cell.angle_beta   90.00
_cell.angle_gamma   90.00
#
_symmetry.space_group_name_H-M   'P 1'
#
loop_
_entity.id
_entity.type
_entity.pdbx_description
1 polymer ?
#
loop_
_entity_poly.entity_id
_entity_poly.type
_entity_poly.pdbx_seq_one_letter_code
_entity_poly.pdbx_strand_id
1 'polypeptide(L)'
;MGSMPRRPKDLTPTELRFVPQKPVRWLSPRTLLDTSMRFGLARVFGGYVDKREIIGNRAQPVYDHSGAEELWIDYVADIGDGFNATYSIAYLMAQDELEVPDGDGGAVRLPRGSVLVMGGDEVYPAGDWLEYEQRMKGPYEAANPGNPVALYAIPGNHDWFDGLTAFARQFTEGRTIGGYRTFQKRSYFALNLPHRWWLFALDAQFDTHLDQNQIEYFQRAAQQMRPGDQVILCVAQPTWLWTEDDPRSFDRIDHFIRDVIATRGGRVPLILTGDRHHYAHYSEVDGVRHLIGAGGGGAYLSPTHTLPESITAPKRSVPEPDAPEREYRLTQTYPSKAKSLSYAFGIFARLPWLNKGFVALMAVIGLISTVSIMEGTGTFVAVTAVLLGAGVAFAHPGQGRRVTRHYVLGGIHGLAQVALAWAGSLLIRQADDVSWLTYLLYLPIIGLAGTWLVGLYLVVANRLGVNANELFAGMSVIDQKCFLRIRVDRDGATVYAIGLDRAGRNWAADPEGSETDSWIKPVEPLKPRLIEPGFPAAHPGPSSAELPRQNPVRRLMTQASTWLAGR
;
A
#
# COMPACT_ATOMS: atom_id res chain seq x y z
N MET A 1 16.79 34.92 2.66
CA MET A 1 16.01 34.58 1.45
C MET A 1 16.84 33.62 0.62
N GLY A 2 16.60 32.31 0.73
CA GLY A 2 17.24 31.33 -0.18
C GLY A 2 16.63 31.48 -1.56
N SER A 3 17.43 31.40 -2.62
CA SER A 3 16.91 31.51 -3.99
C SER A 3 15.84 30.45 -4.23
N MET A 4 14.67 30.89 -4.68
CA MET A 4 13.57 30.03 -5.09
C MET A 4 14.05 28.95 -6.06
N PRO A 5 13.62 27.69 -5.91
CA PRO A 5 13.93 26.66 -6.89
C PRO A 5 13.36 27.09 -8.24
N ARG A 6 14.23 27.18 -9.25
CA ARG A 6 13.85 27.49 -10.63
C ARG A 6 12.83 26.45 -11.12
N ARG A 7 11.64 26.91 -11.52
CA ARG A 7 10.60 26.05 -12.12
C ARG A 7 11.13 25.37 -13.39
N PRO A 8 10.77 24.10 -13.63
CA PRO A 8 11.26 23.36 -14.78
C PRO A 8 10.66 23.91 -16.08
N LYS A 9 11.50 24.06 -17.11
CA LYS A 9 11.05 24.47 -18.45
C LYS A 9 10.50 23.31 -19.28
N ASP A 10 10.95 22.11 -18.99
CA ASP A 10 10.55 20.87 -19.64
C ASP A 10 10.59 19.70 -18.65
N LEU A 11 10.31 18.48 -19.14
CA LEU A 11 10.29 17.27 -18.32
C LEU A 11 11.64 16.52 -18.30
N THR A 12 12.73 17.16 -18.70
CA THR A 12 14.05 16.53 -18.63
C THR A 12 14.45 16.32 -17.17
N PRO A 13 15.17 15.23 -16.83
CA PRO A 13 15.61 15.00 -15.47
C PRO A 13 16.47 16.11 -14.87
N THR A 14 17.18 16.87 -15.71
CA THR A 14 18.00 18.00 -15.26
C THR A 14 17.12 19.17 -14.78
N GLU A 15 16.06 19.50 -15.52
CA GLU A 15 15.12 20.56 -15.11
C GLU A 15 14.25 20.08 -13.93
N LEU A 16 13.79 18.82 -13.94
CA LEU A 16 12.98 18.24 -12.86
C LEU A 16 13.77 17.93 -11.58
N ARG A 17 15.08 17.70 -11.67
CA ARG A 17 15.97 17.24 -10.59
C ARG A 17 15.65 15.85 -10.04
N PHE A 18 14.83 15.09 -10.74
CA PHE A 18 14.61 13.66 -10.52
C PHE A 18 14.33 12.98 -11.86
N VAL A 19 14.44 11.66 -11.91
CA VAL A 19 14.12 10.86 -13.10
C VAL A 19 12.72 10.27 -12.92
N PRO A 20 11.72 10.64 -13.74
CA PRO A 20 10.43 9.98 -13.74
C PRO A 20 10.57 8.47 -14.00
N GLN A 21 10.27 7.65 -12.98
CA GLN A 21 10.44 6.20 -13.05
C GLN A 21 9.28 5.50 -13.77
N LYS A 22 9.60 4.44 -14.51
CA LYS A 22 8.59 3.51 -15.05
C LYS A 22 8.11 2.55 -13.95
N PRO A 23 6.87 2.01 -14.05
CA PRO A 23 6.40 0.95 -13.17
C PRO A 23 7.38 -0.21 -13.08
N VAL A 24 7.57 -0.76 -11.88
CA VAL A 24 8.46 -1.90 -11.67
C VAL A 24 7.94 -3.09 -12.48
N ARG A 25 8.88 -3.82 -13.11
CA ARG A 25 8.59 -5.06 -13.85
C ARG A 25 8.74 -6.25 -12.93
N TRP A 26 7.76 -6.45 -12.07
CA TRP A 26 7.74 -7.45 -11.00
C TRP A 26 7.99 -8.89 -11.47
N LEU A 27 7.54 -9.26 -12.67
CA LEU A 27 7.81 -10.58 -13.26
C LEU A 27 9.03 -10.61 -14.19
N SER A 28 9.83 -9.54 -14.26
CA SER A 28 11.08 -9.60 -15.00
C SER A 28 12.09 -10.48 -14.24
N PRO A 29 12.91 -11.31 -14.93
CA PRO A 29 13.87 -12.18 -14.26
C PRO A 29 14.85 -11.43 -13.35
N ARG A 30 15.25 -10.21 -13.74
CA ARG A 30 16.15 -9.37 -12.93
C ARG A 30 15.49 -8.91 -11.63
N THR A 31 14.26 -8.41 -11.71
CA THR A 31 13.52 -7.98 -10.51
C THR A 31 13.20 -9.15 -9.59
N LEU A 32 12.75 -10.29 -10.14
CA LEU A 32 12.52 -11.50 -9.36
C LEU A 32 13.78 -11.93 -8.58
N LEU A 33 14.95 -11.91 -9.23
CA LEU A 33 16.23 -12.24 -8.60
C LEU A 33 16.61 -11.23 -7.52
N ASP A 34 16.59 -9.93 -7.83
CA ASP A 34 16.98 -8.86 -6.90
C ASP A 34 16.06 -8.82 -5.67
N THR A 35 14.75 -8.85 -5.86
CA THR A 35 13.78 -8.86 -4.77
C THR A 35 13.91 -10.13 -3.92
N SER A 36 14.15 -11.30 -4.53
CA SER A 36 14.38 -12.54 -3.78
C SER A 36 15.66 -12.48 -2.94
N MET A 37 16.75 -11.92 -3.48
CA MET A 37 18.00 -11.73 -2.74
C MET A 37 17.82 -10.75 -1.57
N ARG A 38 17.16 -9.61 -1.81
CA ARG A 38 16.86 -8.61 -0.77
C ARG A 38 15.95 -9.18 0.31
N PHE A 39 14.93 -9.95 -0.05
CA PHE A 39 14.07 -10.63 0.91
C PHE A 39 14.85 -11.65 1.76
N GLY A 40 15.73 -12.43 1.13
CA GLY A 40 16.63 -13.35 1.84
C GLY A 40 17.53 -12.63 2.84
N LEU A 41 18.19 -11.54 2.40
CA LEU A 41 19.06 -10.72 3.25
C LEU A 41 18.27 -10.05 4.38
N ALA A 42 17.12 -9.46 4.09
CA ALA A 42 16.27 -8.81 5.09
C ALA A 42 15.78 -9.81 6.14
N ARG A 43 15.45 -11.05 5.76
CA ARG A 43 15.09 -12.10 6.73
C ARG A 43 16.25 -12.53 7.60
N VAL A 44 17.46 -12.61 7.04
CA VAL A 44 18.67 -12.99 7.79
C VAL A 44 19.07 -11.87 8.74
N PHE A 45 19.12 -10.61 8.29
CA PHE A 45 19.66 -9.49 9.07
C PHE A 45 18.61 -8.70 9.86
N GLY A 46 17.34 -8.72 9.45
CA GLY A 46 16.24 -8.00 10.10
C GLY A 46 15.98 -8.47 11.53
N GLY A 47 16.36 -9.70 11.87
CA GLY A 47 16.32 -10.21 13.25
C GLY A 47 17.51 -9.83 14.13
N TYR A 48 18.61 -9.28 13.56
CA TYR A 48 19.83 -8.98 14.33
C TYR A 48 20.09 -7.48 14.52
N VAL A 49 19.47 -6.60 13.72
CA VAL A 49 19.62 -5.14 13.84
C VAL A 49 18.27 -4.46 13.62
N ASP A 50 17.40 -4.49 14.64
CA ASP A 50 16.17 -3.70 14.63
C ASP A 50 16.49 -2.22 14.92
N LYS A 51 16.48 -1.39 13.87
CA LYS A 51 16.75 0.05 14.02
C LYS A 51 15.67 0.79 14.78
N ARG A 52 14.48 0.21 15.01
CA ARG A 52 13.48 0.80 15.91
C ARG A 52 14.01 0.91 17.33
N GLU A 53 14.84 -0.03 17.79
CA GLU A 53 15.43 0.07 19.12
C GLU A 53 16.43 1.24 19.21
N ILE A 54 17.15 1.52 18.11
CA ILE A 54 18.13 2.62 18.04
C ILE A 54 17.43 3.97 17.88
N ILE A 55 16.49 4.08 16.94
CA ILE A 55 15.74 5.33 16.64
C ILE A 55 14.68 5.59 17.72
N GLY A 56 14.13 4.54 18.32
CA GLY A 56 13.10 4.58 19.36
C GLY A 56 13.53 5.26 20.65
N ASN A 57 14.82 5.55 20.85
CA ASN A 57 15.29 6.38 21.96
C ASN A 57 15.22 7.89 21.69
N ARG A 58 14.98 8.33 20.46
CA ARG A 58 14.87 9.77 20.13
C ARG A 58 13.63 10.37 20.79
N ALA A 59 13.77 11.49 21.50
CA ALA A 59 12.63 12.18 22.09
C ALA A 59 11.63 12.63 21.00
N GLN A 60 10.36 12.32 21.19
CA GLN A 60 9.27 12.67 20.27
C GLN A 60 8.03 13.06 21.07
N PRO A 61 7.39 14.22 20.81
CA PRO A 61 6.14 14.58 21.46
C PRO A 61 4.93 13.89 20.80
N VAL A 62 3.75 14.11 21.37
CA VAL A 62 2.50 14.08 20.60
C VAL A 62 2.46 15.37 19.78
N TYR A 63 2.12 15.27 18.49
CA TYR A 63 2.01 16.46 17.64
C TYR A 63 0.60 17.04 17.75
N ASP A 64 0.51 18.30 18.14
CA ASP A 64 -0.78 18.96 18.39
C ASP A 64 -1.31 19.67 17.14
N HIS A 65 -2.47 19.20 16.68
CA HIS A 65 -3.28 19.80 15.61
C HIS A 65 -4.70 20.15 16.13
N SER A 66 -4.92 20.09 17.45
CA SER A 66 -6.26 20.25 18.04
C SER A 66 -6.81 21.68 18.05
N GLY A 67 -5.98 22.66 17.71
CA GLY A 67 -6.35 24.08 17.75
C GLY A 67 -7.28 24.56 16.63
N ALA A 68 -7.56 23.73 15.61
CA ALA A 68 -8.45 24.09 14.51
C ALA A 68 -9.91 23.71 14.82
N GLU A 69 -10.88 24.50 14.32
CA GLU A 69 -12.29 24.09 14.38
C GLU A 69 -12.62 23.00 13.36
N GLU A 70 -11.90 22.95 12.25
CA GLU A 70 -12.04 21.96 11.20
C GLU A 70 -10.65 21.61 10.67
N LEU A 71 -10.35 20.32 10.54
CA LEU A 71 -9.07 19.82 10.05
C LEU A 71 -9.30 18.82 8.90
N TRP A 72 -8.59 19.02 7.79
CA TRP A 72 -8.58 18.08 6.68
C TRP A 72 -7.27 17.30 6.64
N ILE A 73 -7.38 15.98 6.56
CA ILE A 73 -6.27 15.04 6.50
C ILE A 73 -6.36 14.28 5.17
N ASP A 74 -5.32 14.35 4.36
CA ASP A 74 -5.13 13.44 3.21
C ASP A 74 -4.42 12.16 3.71
N TYR A 75 -4.94 10.98 3.33
CA TYR A 75 -4.30 9.68 3.60
C TYR A 75 -4.04 8.93 2.30
N VAL A 76 -2.82 8.45 2.11
CA VAL A 76 -2.38 7.71 0.91
C VAL A 76 -1.41 6.60 1.31
N ALA A 77 -1.44 5.46 0.65
CA ALA A 77 -0.49 4.37 0.85
C ALA A 77 -0.11 3.72 -0.48
N ASP A 78 0.97 2.93 -0.48
CA ASP A 78 1.46 2.14 -1.61
C ASP A 78 1.77 3.01 -2.83
N ILE A 79 2.70 3.96 -2.63
CA ILE A 79 3.15 4.91 -3.65
C ILE A 79 4.51 4.49 -4.21
N GLY A 80 4.99 5.19 -5.23
CA GLY A 80 6.37 5.02 -5.68
C GLY A 80 6.67 3.81 -6.58
N ASP A 81 5.67 3.07 -7.09
CA ASP A 81 5.91 2.01 -8.11
C ASP A 81 6.24 2.57 -9.49
N GLY A 82 5.63 3.70 -9.86
CA GLY A 82 5.96 4.39 -11.11
C GLY A 82 5.41 5.82 -11.13
N PHE A 83 6.07 6.70 -11.88
CA PHE A 83 5.78 8.13 -11.91
C PHE A 83 4.31 8.45 -12.21
N ASN A 84 3.74 7.87 -13.27
CA ASN A 84 2.40 8.24 -13.72
C ASN A 84 1.30 8.01 -12.68
N ALA A 85 1.30 6.85 -12.00
CA ALA A 85 0.30 6.54 -10.99
C ALA A 85 0.51 7.41 -9.74
N THR A 86 1.74 7.40 -9.20
CA THR A 86 2.11 8.18 -8.01
C THR A 86 1.86 9.68 -8.21
N TYR A 87 2.31 10.24 -9.33
CA TYR A 87 2.18 11.67 -9.61
C TYR A 87 0.72 12.07 -9.86
N SER A 88 -0.12 11.18 -10.38
CA SER A 88 -1.55 11.47 -10.52
C SER A 88 -2.23 11.69 -9.17
N ILE A 89 -1.92 10.84 -8.18
CA ILE A 89 -2.47 10.99 -6.82
C ILE A 89 -1.84 12.18 -6.11
N ALA A 90 -0.52 12.35 -6.20
CA ALA A 90 0.16 13.52 -5.64
C ALA A 90 -0.38 14.85 -6.22
N TYR A 91 -0.60 14.92 -7.53
CA TYR A 91 -1.17 16.08 -8.21
C TYR A 91 -2.58 16.39 -7.68
N LEU A 92 -3.47 15.39 -7.60
CA LEU A 92 -4.83 15.58 -7.11
C LEU A 92 -4.86 16.04 -5.65
N MET A 93 -4.04 15.45 -4.78
CA MET A 93 -3.93 15.88 -3.37
C MET A 93 -3.37 17.30 -3.26
N ALA A 94 -2.48 17.72 -4.16
CA ALA A 94 -1.87 19.05 -4.12
C ALA A 94 -2.83 20.19 -4.48
N GLN A 95 -3.93 19.91 -5.21
CA GLN A 95 -4.88 20.94 -5.61
C GLN A 95 -5.60 21.53 -4.38
N ASP A 96 -5.77 22.85 -4.36
CA ASP A 96 -6.38 23.58 -3.23
C ASP A 96 -7.79 23.08 -2.89
N GLU A 97 -8.53 22.67 -3.91
CA GLU A 97 -9.83 22.05 -3.80
C GLU A 97 -10.02 21.03 -4.92
N LEU A 98 -10.80 19.98 -4.66
CA LEU A 98 -11.28 19.05 -5.66
C LEU A 98 -12.80 19.12 -5.73
N GLU A 99 -13.32 19.29 -6.94
CA GLU A 99 -14.72 19.06 -7.24
C GLU A 99 -14.87 17.61 -7.73
N VAL A 100 -15.48 16.76 -6.89
CA VAL A 100 -15.64 15.33 -7.17
C VAL A 100 -17.12 14.99 -7.36
N PRO A 101 -17.49 14.34 -8.48
CA PRO A 101 -18.85 13.83 -8.64
C PRO A 101 -19.21 12.85 -7.52
N ASP A 102 -20.43 12.99 -6.98
CA ASP A 102 -20.95 12.14 -5.89
C ASP A 102 -21.63 10.85 -6.38
N GLY A 103 -21.86 10.73 -7.69
CA GLY A 103 -22.50 9.58 -8.32
C GLY A 103 -24.00 9.74 -8.56
N ASP A 104 -24.64 10.72 -7.90
CA ASP A 104 -26.09 11.01 -7.99
C ASP A 104 -26.38 12.23 -8.89
N GLY A 105 -25.40 12.64 -9.70
CA GLY A 105 -25.49 13.79 -10.60
C GLY A 105 -25.09 15.12 -9.94
N GLY A 106 -24.67 15.10 -8.67
CA GLY A 106 -24.08 16.24 -7.97
C GLY A 106 -22.55 16.19 -7.94
N ALA A 107 -21.96 17.18 -7.28
CA ALA A 107 -20.54 17.24 -7.00
C ALA A 107 -20.30 17.78 -5.60
N VAL A 108 -19.31 17.22 -4.90
CA VAL A 108 -18.86 17.69 -3.60
C VAL A 108 -17.55 18.42 -3.78
N ARG A 109 -17.44 19.60 -3.16
CA ARG A 109 -16.21 20.38 -3.11
C ARG A 109 -15.44 19.99 -1.85
N LEU A 110 -14.23 19.47 -2.05
CA LEU A 110 -13.36 18.98 -0.98
C LEU A 110 -12.11 19.84 -0.93
N PRO A 111 -11.90 20.63 0.14
CA PRO A 111 -10.64 21.33 0.38
C PRO A 111 -9.46 20.36 0.47
N ARG A 112 -8.26 20.88 0.21
CA ARG A 112 -7.00 20.15 0.43
C ARG A 112 -6.78 19.80 1.90
N GLY A 113 -6.15 18.65 2.17
CA GLY A 113 -5.63 18.33 3.49
C GLY A 113 -4.50 19.28 3.92
N SER A 114 -4.58 19.79 5.16
CA SER A 114 -3.45 20.50 5.78
C SER A 114 -2.44 19.54 6.42
N VAL A 115 -2.85 18.28 6.60
CA VAL A 115 -2.01 17.16 7.05
C VAL A 115 -2.07 16.06 6.00
N LEU A 116 -0.91 15.52 5.62
CA LEU A 116 -0.76 14.33 4.79
C LEU A 116 -0.18 13.20 5.65
N VAL A 117 -0.87 12.07 5.65
CA VAL A 117 -0.41 10.81 6.27
C VAL A 117 -0.12 9.79 5.17
N MET A 118 1.14 9.36 5.07
CA MET A 118 1.54 8.23 4.25
C MET A 118 1.46 6.94 5.07
N GLY A 119 0.69 5.98 4.56
CA GLY A 119 0.23 4.80 5.28
C GLY A 119 1.08 3.54 5.11
N GLY A 120 2.28 3.62 4.53
CA GLY A 120 3.13 2.48 4.23
C GLY A 120 3.44 2.32 2.75
N ASP A 121 4.57 1.66 2.48
CA ASP A 121 5.13 1.39 1.16
C ASP A 121 5.28 2.67 0.34
N GLU A 122 6.16 3.56 0.81
CA GLU A 122 6.42 4.83 0.13
C GLU A 122 7.33 4.70 -1.10
N VAL A 123 7.89 3.51 -1.32
CA VAL A 123 8.82 3.25 -2.43
C VAL A 123 8.81 1.78 -2.86
N TYR A 124 8.95 1.54 -4.16
CA TYR A 124 9.14 0.20 -4.76
C TYR A 124 10.34 0.18 -5.71
N PRO A 125 10.97 -0.98 -5.95
CA PRO A 125 10.64 -2.29 -5.39
C PRO A 125 11.14 -2.48 -3.96
N ALA A 126 12.01 -1.61 -3.48
CA ALA A 126 12.60 -1.72 -2.15
C ALA A 126 13.11 -0.35 -1.69
N GLY A 127 13.12 -0.17 -0.36
CA GLY A 127 13.75 0.96 0.31
C GLY A 127 15.19 1.16 -0.16
N ASP A 128 15.44 2.33 -0.75
CA ASP A 128 16.76 2.83 -1.12
C ASP A 128 16.68 4.35 -1.23
N TRP A 129 17.77 5.03 -0.88
CA TRP A 129 17.81 6.50 -0.91
C TRP A 129 17.50 7.08 -2.30
N LEU A 130 18.08 6.51 -3.36
CA LEU A 130 17.89 7.02 -4.71
C LEU A 130 16.47 6.76 -5.20
N GLU A 131 15.91 5.60 -4.86
CA GLU A 131 14.53 5.27 -5.20
C GLU A 131 13.53 6.21 -4.51
N TYR A 132 13.73 6.54 -3.23
CA TYR A 132 12.93 7.56 -2.54
C TYR A 132 13.00 8.93 -3.21
N GLU A 133 14.20 9.36 -3.62
CA GLU A 133 14.41 10.64 -4.29
C GLU A 133 13.63 10.70 -5.63
N GLN A 134 13.66 9.62 -6.41
CA GLN A 134 13.10 9.57 -7.77
C GLN A 134 11.61 9.22 -7.83
N ARG A 135 11.13 8.39 -6.89
CA ARG A 135 9.78 7.79 -6.96
C ARG A 135 8.78 8.45 -6.03
N MET A 136 9.25 9.07 -4.96
CA MET A 136 8.39 9.74 -3.98
C MET A 136 8.73 11.22 -3.87
N LYS A 137 9.93 11.57 -3.41
CA LYS A 137 10.27 12.96 -3.08
C LYS A 137 10.13 13.89 -4.27
N GLY A 138 10.79 13.60 -5.40
CA GLY A 138 10.72 14.41 -6.61
C GLY A 138 9.28 14.58 -7.13
N PRO A 139 8.51 13.49 -7.32
CA PRO A 139 7.11 13.58 -7.71
C PRO A 139 6.23 14.40 -6.74
N TYR A 140 6.37 14.23 -5.42
CA TYR A 140 5.57 14.99 -4.46
C TYR A 140 5.99 16.47 -4.38
N GLU A 141 7.29 16.76 -4.43
CA GLU A 141 7.82 18.13 -4.53
C GLU A 141 7.32 18.83 -5.80
N ALA A 142 7.33 18.16 -6.94
CA ALA A 142 6.80 18.70 -8.19
C ALA A 142 5.26 18.87 -8.17
N ALA A 143 4.53 18.07 -7.39
CA ALA A 143 3.08 18.20 -7.27
C ALA A 143 2.69 19.37 -6.37
N ASN A 144 3.38 19.53 -5.23
CA ASN A 144 3.18 20.64 -4.30
C ASN A 144 4.53 21.31 -3.98
N PRO A 145 4.96 22.31 -4.76
CA PRO A 145 6.28 22.91 -4.59
C PRO A 145 6.35 23.93 -3.44
N GLY A 146 5.21 24.49 -3.01
CA GLY A 146 5.22 25.63 -2.09
C GLY A 146 4.08 25.72 -1.07
N ASN A 147 2.99 24.95 -1.19
CA ASN A 147 1.90 25.05 -0.22
C ASN A 147 2.21 24.27 1.06
N PRO A 148 2.26 24.92 2.24
CA PRO A 148 2.60 24.24 3.48
C PRO A 148 1.61 23.13 3.85
N VAL A 149 2.11 21.90 3.99
CA VAL A 149 1.36 20.72 4.45
C VAL A 149 2.21 19.96 5.47
N ALA A 150 1.62 19.56 6.59
CA ALA A 150 2.32 18.72 7.57
C ALA A 150 2.35 17.26 7.08
N LEU A 151 3.53 16.67 6.98
CA LEU A 151 3.72 15.33 6.46
C LEU A 151 4.18 14.36 7.56
N TYR A 152 3.44 13.27 7.70
CA TYR A 152 3.77 12.13 8.53
C TYR A 152 3.68 10.84 7.70
N ALA A 153 4.46 9.83 8.07
CA ALA A 153 4.53 8.55 7.38
C ALA A 153 4.75 7.41 8.37
N ILE A 154 4.22 6.22 8.08
CA ILE A 154 4.62 4.96 8.71
C ILE A 154 5.20 4.04 7.64
N PRO A 155 6.23 3.23 7.92
CA PRO A 155 6.81 2.36 6.91
C PRO A 155 5.93 1.12 6.65
N GLY A 156 5.92 0.68 5.40
CA GLY A 156 5.45 -0.64 4.96
C GLY A 156 6.61 -1.63 4.77
N ASN A 157 6.30 -2.85 4.33
CA ASN A 157 7.31 -3.90 4.17
C ASN A 157 8.38 -3.55 3.12
N HIS A 158 8.07 -2.76 2.10
CA HIS A 158 9.04 -2.36 1.09
C HIS A 158 10.03 -1.32 1.62
N ASP A 159 9.61 -0.44 2.52
CA ASP A 159 10.49 0.57 3.15
C ASP A 159 11.55 -0.07 4.05
N TRP A 160 11.25 -1.27 4.57
CA TRP A 160 12.11 -2.03 5.48
C TRP A 160 13.30 -2.75 4.82
N PHE A 161 13.37 -2.81 3.48
CA PHE A 161 14.41 -3.58 2.79
C PHE A 161 15.85 -3.08 3.01
N ASP A 162 16.06 -1.81 3.40
CA ASP A 162 17.37 -1.27 3.80
C ASP A 162 17.53 -1.09 5.32
N GLY A 163 16.61 -1.70 6.09
CA GLY A 163 16.50 -1.53 7.53
C GLY A 163 16.09 -0.12 7.96
N LEU A 164 15.12 0.51 7.28
CA LEU A 164 14.59 1.85 7.51
C LEU A 164 15.59 3.02 7.36
N THR A 165 16.72 2.82 6.70
CA THR A 165 17.72 3.90 6.59
C THR A 165 17.19 5.06 5.76
N ALA A 166 16.69 4.76 4.56
CA ALA A 166 16.18 5.76 3.65
C ALA A 166 14.88 6.39 4.17
N PHE A 167 13.98 5.58 4.73
CA PHE A 167 12.77 6.07 5.39
C PHE A 167 13.11 7.08 6.50
N ALA A 168 14.00 6.71 7.43
CA ALA A 168 14.37 7.57 8.55
C ALA A 168 14.99 8.87 8.06
N ARG A 169 15.90 8.81 7.08
CA ARG A 169 16.51 9.99 6.47
C ARG A 169 15.46 10.92 5.84
N GLN A 170 14.39 10.37 5.28
CA GLN A 170 13.37 11.16 4.61
C GLN A 170 12.37 11.81 5.57
N PHE A 171 11.84 11.02 6.51
CA PHE A 171 10.71 11.46 7.33
C PHE A 171 11.11 11.90 8.75
N THR A 172 12.21 11.37 9.31
CA THR A 172 12.53 11.59 10.74
C THR A 172 13.47 12.77 11.02
N GLU A 173 13.99 13.41 9.98
CA GLU A 173 15.02 14.47 10.12
C GLU A 173 14.45 15.90 10.02
N GLY A 174 13.12 16.05 9.98
CA GLY A 174 12.47 17.38 9.91
C GLY A 174 12.67 18.09 8.57
N ARG A 175 12.59 17.34 7.46
CA ARG A 175 12.88 17.84 6.11
C ARG A 175 11.71 18.63 5.55
N THR A 176 12.01 19.45 4.56
CA THR A 176 11.02 20.10 3.68
C THR A 176 11.15 19.50 2.29
N ILE A 177 10.03 19.07 1.71
CA ILE A 177 9.90 18.43 0.41
C ILE A 177 8.86 19.25 -0.37
N GLY A 178 9.30 20.23 -1.15
CA GLY A 178 8.40 21.26 -1.67
C GLY A 178 7.60 21.91 -0.53
N GLY A 179 6.28 21.87 -0.63
CA GLY A 179 5.35 22.35 0.40
C GLY A 179 5.20 21.42 1.62
N TYR A 180 5.66 20.18 1.56
CA TYR A 180 5.51 19.23 2.66
C TYR A 180 6.61 19.36 3.71
N ARG A 181 6.25 19.43 5.00
CA ARG A 181 7.20 19.47 6.11
C ARG A 181 7.05 18.25 7.00
N THR A 182 8.14 17.53 7.23
CA THR A 182 8.14 16.37 8.12
C THR A 182 8.41 16.79 9.57
N PHE A 183 7.81 16.08 10.52
CA PHE A 183 7.90 16.42 11.95
C PHE A 183 8.31 15.26 12.84
N GLN A 184 7.91 14.03 12.47
CA GLN A 184 8.24 12.82 13.23
C GLN A 184 9.74 12.66 13.41
N LYS A 185 10.13 11.95 14.48
CA LYS A 185 11.52 11.57 14.82
C LYS A 185 11.70 10.06 14.89
N ARG A 186 10.60 9.31 14.81
CA ARG A 186 10.51 7.85 14.83
C ARG A 186 9.67 7.36 13.65
N SER A 187 9.59 6.03 13.44
CA SER A 187 8.78 5.40 12.40
C SER A 187 7.28 5.31 12.73
N TYR A 188 6.89 5.70 13.93
CA TYR A 188 5.51 5.76 14.43
C TYR A 188 5.27 7.11 15.10
N PHE A 189 4.00 7.53 15.19
CA PHE A 189 3.64 8.84 15.75
C PHE A 189 2.20 8.89 16.26
N ALA A 190 1.92 9.90 17.09
CA ALA A 190 0.57 10.25 17.55
C ALA A 190 0.28 11.72 17.27
N LEU A 191 -0.93 11.99 16.75
CA LEU A 191 -1.48 13.33 16.55
C LEU A 191 -2.66 13.55 17.49
N ASN A 192 -2.68 14.70 18.17
CA ASN A 192 -3.87 15.20 18.86
C ASN A 192 -4.65 16.06 17.86
N LEU A 193 -5.89 15.69 17.58
CA LEU A 193 -6.73 16.32 16.56
C LEU A 193 -7.87 17.14 17.22
N PRO A 194 -8.59 17.98 16.47
CA PRO A 194 -9.72 18.71 17.00
C PRO A 194 -10.80 17.81 17.60
N HIS A 195 -11.62 18.37 18.49
CA HIS A 195 -12.86 17.73 18.97
C HIS A 195 -12.66 16.36 19.61
N ARG A 196 -11.56 16.18 20.36
CA ARG A 196 -11.25 14.93 21.09
C ARG A 196 -10.99 13.73 20.20
N TRP A 197 -10.50 14.00 18.99
CA TRP A 197 -9.97 13.01 18.09
C TRP A 197 -8.46 12.88 18.22
N TRP A 198 -7.96 11.68 17.94
CA TRP A 198 -6.55 11.36 17.90
C TRP A 198 -6.27 10.54 16.63
N LEU A 199 -5.03 10.59 16.17
CA LEU A 199 -4.53 9.65 15.16
C LEU A 199 -3.28 8.98 15.70
N PHE A 200 -3.33 7.65 15.86
CA PHE A 200 -2.18 6.84 16.25
C PHE A 200 -1.73 6.03 15.05
N ALA A 201 -0.45 6.13 14.68
CA ALA A 201 0.10 5.45 13.51
C ALA A 201 1.25 4.53 13.93
N LEU A 202 1.07 3.22 13.74
CA LEU A 202 1.98 2.19 14.24
C LEU A 202 2.93 1.69 13.15
N ASP A 203 4.16 1.38 13.55
CA ASP A 203 5.13 0.64 12.75
C ASP A 203 5.12 -0.84 13.17
N ALA A 204 4.34 -1.63 12.45
CA ALA A 204 4.14 -3.05 12.73
C ALA A 204 5.13 -3.99 12.02
N GLN A 205 5.99 -3.53 11.11
CA GLN A 205 6.97 -4.37 10.36
C GLN A 205 6.43 -5.76 9.94
N PHE A 206 7.28 -6.80 9.99
CA PHE A 206 7.04 -8.23 9.73
C PHE A 206 6.88 -9.04 11.02
N ASP A 207 7.20 -8.45 12.18
CA ASP A 207 7.20 -9.17 13.45
C ASP A 207 5.76 -9.39 13.95
N THR A 208 5.59 -10.13 15.03
CA THR A 208 4.33 -10.42 15.72
C THR A 208 4.03 -9.43 16.84
N HIS A 209 5.04 -8.70 17.33
CA HIS A 209 4.93 -7.79 18.48
C HIS A 209 5.35 -6.35 18.13
N LEU A 210 4.92 -5.37 18.93
CA LEU A 210 5.45 -4.00 18.89
C LEU A 210 6.64 -3.93 19.86
N ASP A 211 7.66 -3.16 19.49
CA ASP A 211 8.79 -2.92 20.39
C ASP A 211 8.37 -2.14 21.64
N GLN A 212 9.10 -2.35 22.74
CA GLN A 212 8.78 -1.74 24.03
C GLN A 212 8.77 -0.20 23.98
N ASN A 213 9.70 0.42 23.24
CA ASN A 213 9.78 1.87 23.12
C ASN A 213 8.54 2.47 22.44
N GLN A 214 8.00 1.77 21.45
CA GLN A 214 6.76 2.12 20.76
C GLN A 214 5.55 2.02 21.69
N ILE A 215 5.43 0.91 22.43
CA ILE A 215 4.35 0.73 23.42
C ILE A 215 4.40 1.85 24.47
N GLU A 216 5.57 2.14 25.05
CA GLU A 216 5.73 3.20 26.04
C GLU A 216 5.40 4.60 25.50
N TYR A 217 5.77 4.87 24.25
CA TYR A 217 5.40 6.12 23.58
C TYR A 217 3.89 6.29 23.51
N PHE A 218 3.17 5.27 23.02
CA PHE A 218 1.71 5.34 22.90
C PHE A 218 1.00 5.30 24.25
N GLN A 219 1.52 4.59 25.25
CA GLN A 219 1.01 4.66 26.62
C GLN A 219 1.13 6.08 27.19
N ARG A 220 2.26 6.77 26.95
CA ARG A 220 2.42 8.18 27.35
C ARG A 220 1.50 9.11 26.57
N ALA A 221 1.30 8.88 25.27
CA ALA A 221 0.33 9.65 24.48
C ALA A 221 -1.10 9.44 25.02
N ALA A 222 -1.49 8.18 25.27
CA ALA A 222 -2.81 7.80 25.77
C ALA A 222 -3.10 8.33 27.18
N GLN A 223 -2.09 8.65 27.99
CA GLN A 223 -2.29 9.36 29.27
C GLN A 223 -2.92 10.74 29.11
N GLN A 224 -2.80 11.37 27.94
CA GLN A 224 -3.41 12.66 27.63
C GLN A 224 -4.87 12.54 27.17
N MET A 225 -5.31 11.32 26.83
CA MET A 225 -6.68 11.05 26.40
C MET A 225 -7.65 11.11 27.56
N ARG A 226 -8.91 11.42 27.24
CA ARG A 226 -10.04 11.37 28.17
C ARG A 226 -11.03 10.28 27.78
N PRO A 227 -11.80 9.71 28.73
CA PRO A 227 -12.84 8.73 28.41
C PRO A 227 -13.83 9.26 27.37
N GLY A 228 -14.01 8.51 26.28
CA GLY A 228 -14.83 8.89 25.13
C GLY A 228 -14.06 9.56 23.98
N ASP A 229 -12.75 9.81 24.12
CA ASP A 229 -11.91 10.23 22.99
C ASP A 229 -11.89 9.16 21.90
N GLN A 230 -11.79 9.59 20.65
CA GLN A 230 -11.83 8.71 19.48
C GLN A 230 -10.49 8.69 18.76
N VAL A 231 -10.08 7.53 18.26
CA VAL A 231 -8.77 7.31 17.65
C VAL A 231 -8.94 6.77 16.23
N ILE A 232 -8.35 7.45 15.26
CA ILE A 232 -8.04 6.90 13.94
C ILE A 232 -6.75 6.10 14.07
N LEU A 233 -6.80 4.79 13.86
CA LEU A 233 -5.63 3.92 13.94
C LEU A 233 -5.07 3.66 12.54
N CYS A 234 -3.84 4.07 12.28
CA CYS A 234 -3.14 3.79 11.03
C CYS A 234 -2.12 2.67 11.25
N VAL A 235 -2.17 1.65 10.40
CA VAL A 235 -1.19 0.55 10.36
C VAL A 235 -0.93 0.22 8.89
N ALA A 236 0.26 -0.29 8.55
CA ALA A 236 0.57 -0.50 7.13
C ALA A 236 -0.28 -1.62 6.49
N GLN A 237 -0.47 -2.73 7.20
CA GLN A 237 -1.05 -3.94 6.62
C GLN A 237 -2.47 -4.24 7.15
N PRO A 238 -3.40 -4.67 6.27
CA PRO A 238 -4.77 -5.06 6.63
C PRO A 238 -4.80 -6.46 7.22
N THR A 239 -4.24 -6.62 8.43
CA THR A 239 -4.08 -7.96 9.01
C THR A 239 -5.39 -8.70 9.27
N TRP A 240 -6.50 -7.97 9.36
CA TRP A 240 -7.85 -8.52 9.41
C TRP A 240 -8.25 -9.38 8.21
N LEU A 241 -7.58 -9.23 7.05
CA LEU A 241 -7.84 -10.08 5.88
C LEU A 241 -7.28 -11.51 6.03
N TRP A 242 -6.40 -11.73 7.01
CA TRP A 242 -5.73 -13.01 7.22
C TRP A 242 -6.22 -13.77 8.45
N THR A 243 -7.21 -13.26 9.20
CA THR A 243 -7.70 -13.88 10.44
C THR A 243 -8.31 -15.26 10.22
N GLU A 244 -8.87 -15.51 9.03
CA GLU A 244 -9.35 -16.84 8.65
C GLU A 244 -8.22 -17.86 8.49
N ASP A 245 -7.07 -17.45 7.96
CA ASP A 245 -5.92 -18.33 7.72
C ASP A 245 -5.04 -18.46 8.98
N ASP A 246 -4.76 -17.34 9.65
CA ASP A 246 -4.10 -17.26 10.96
C ASP A 246 -4.92 -16.37 11.89
N PRO A 247 -5.66 -16.95 12.85
CA PRO A 247 -6.45 -16.20 13.84
C PRO A 247 -5.65 -15.13 14.58
N ARG A 248 -4.33 -15.31 14.70
CA ARG A 248 -3.44 -14.40 15.44
C ARG A 248 -3.01 -13.16 14.66
N SER A 249 -3.30 -13.10 13.37
CA SER A 249 -2.85 -12.01 12.49
C SER A 249 -3.29 -10.61 12.97
N PHE A 250 -4.45 -10.53 13.62
CA PHE A 250 -4.99 -9.27 14.15
C PHE A 250 -4.67 -9.05 15.65
N ASP A 251 -4.12 -10.04 16.36
CA ASP A 251 -3.93 -10.00 17.83
C ASP A 251 -3.11 -8.79 18.27
N ARG A 252 -2.13 -8.36 17.48
CA ARG A 252 -1.33 -7.17 17.82
C ARG A 252 -2.16 -5.90 17.83
N ILE A 253 -2.95 -5.70 16.78
CA ILE A 253 -3.81 -4.51 16.65
C ILE A 253 -4.84 -4.55 17.77
N ASP A 254 -5.43 -5.72 18.02
CA ASP A 254 -6.42 -5.90 19.07
C ASP A 254 -5.84 -5.64 20.47
N HIS A 255 -4.66 -6.19 20.80
CA HIS A 255 -3.95 -5.89 22.05
C HIS A 255 -3.66 -4.39 22.20
N PHE A 256 -3.16 -3.74 21.15
CA PHE A 256 -2.90 -2.32 21.19
C PHE A 256 -4.18 -1.52 21.48
N ILE A 257 -5.29 -1.87 20.83
CA ILE A 257 -6.59 -1.24 21.08
C ILE A 257 -7.04 -1.47 22.52
N ARG A 258 -6.98 -2.71 23.02
CA ARG A 258 -7.41 -3.06 24.38
C ARG A 258 -6.55 -2.40 25.44
N ASP A 259 -5.24 -2.60 25.37
CA ASP A 259 -4.33 -2.32 26.48
C ASP A 259 -3.92 -0.86 26.54
N VAL A 260 -3.85 -0.17 25.40
CA VAL A 260 -3.42 1.23 25.33
C VAL A 260 -4.61 2.18 25.25
N ILE A 261 -5.55 1.93 24.34
CA ILE A 261 -6.64 2.87 24.03
C ILE A 261 -7.85 2.64 24.95
N ALA A 262 -8.37 1.42 25.01
CA ALA A 262 -9.59 1.11 25.76
C ALA A 262 -9.41 1.24 27.28
N THR A 263 -8.21 0.93 27.81
CA THR A 263 -7.83 1.20 29.21
C THR A 263 -8.01 2.68 29.61
N ARG A 264 -7.97 3.61 28.65
CA ARG A 264 -8.20 5.05 28.87
C ARG A 264 -9.64 5.48 28.58
N GLY A 265 -10.53 4.53 28.30
CA GLY A 265 -11.89 4.78 27.85
C GLY A 265 -11.97 5.33 26.42
N GLY A 266 -10.89 5.24 25.64
CA GLY A 266 -10.87 5.64 24.24
C GLY A 266 -11.56 4.62 23.34
N ARG A 267 -11.95 5.05 22.14
CA ARG A 267 -12.60 4.20 21.13
C ARG A 267 -11.88 4.29 19.79
N VAL A 268 -11.93 3.21 19.01
CA VAL A 268 -11.30 3.13 17.68
C VAL A 268 -12.38 2.85 16.63
N PRO A 269 -13.04 3.90 16.11
CA PRO A 269 -14.07 3.74 15.09
C PRO A 269 -13.49 3.64 13.67
N LEU A 270 -12.22 3.99 13.45
CA LEU A 270 -11.60 3.96 12.13
C LEU A 270 -10.21 3.32 12.20
N ILE A 271 -9.97 2.30 11.37
CA ILE A 271 -8.65 1.70 11.14
C ILE A 271 -8.31 1.83 9.65
N LEU A 272 -7.16 2.41 9.35
CA LEU A 272 -6.67 2.72 8.00
C LEU A 272 -5.42 1.90 7.66
N THR A 273 -5.37 1.34 6.46
CA THR A 273 -4.23 0.57 5.93
C THR A 273 -3.94 0.82 4.46
N GLY A 274 -2.75 0.36 4.03
CA GLY A 274 -2.33 0.16 2.64
C GLY A 274 -2.13 -1.33 2.32
N ASP A 275 -0.96 -1.68 1.76
CA ASP A 275 -0.44 -3.01 1.39
C ASP A 275 -1.21 -3.68 0.24
N ARG A 276 -2.53 -3.66 0.30
CA ARG A 276 -3.38 -4.10 -0.79
C ARG A 276 -3.65 -2.92 -1.70
N HIS A 277 -3.13 -3.00 -2.91
CA HIS A 277 -3.13 -1.90 -3.87
C HIS A 277 -4.50 -1.58 -4.52
N HIS A 278 -5.54 -1.49 -3.71
CA HIS A 278 -6.92 -1.19 -4.06
C HIS A 278 -7.61 -0.47 -2.88
N TYR A 279 -8.85 -0.07 -3.08
CA TYR A 279 -9.71 0.36 -1.98
C TYR A 279 -10.65 -0.76 -1.55
N ALA A 280 -10.79 -0.94 -0.24
CA ALA A 280 -11.79 -1.83 0.38
C ALA A 280 -12.30 -1.24 1.69
N HIS A 281 -13.61 -1.26 1.86
CA HIS A 281 -14.29 -0.78 3.06
C HIS A 281 -15.07 -1.93 3.70
N TYR A 282 -14.71 -2.30 4.92
CA TYR A 282 -15.50 -3.19 5.76
C TYR A 282 -16.13 -2.43 6.92
N SER A 283 -17.44 -2.58 7.11
CA SER A 283 -18.17 -2.02 8.24
C SER A 283 -18.54 -3.11 9.24
N GLU A 284 -18.36 -2.83 10.53
CA GLU A 284 -18.80 -3.72 11.62
C GLU A 284 -20.33 -3.90 11.57
N VAL A 285 -20.82 -5.14 11.69
CA VAL A 285 -22.26 -5.46 11.52
C VAL A 285 -23.12 -4.88 12.64
N ASP A 286 -22.66 -4.97 13.88
CA ASP A 286 -23.39 -4.52 15.10
C ASP A 286 -22.60 -3.45 15.87
N GLY A 287 -21.78 -2.69 15.17
CA GLY A 287 -20.94 -1.66 15.78
C GLY A 287 -20.75 -0.47 14.85
N VAL A 288 -19.69 0.28 15.10
CA VAL A 288 -19.40 1.54 14.40
C VAL A 288 -17.98 1.59 13.83
N ARG A 289 -17.25 0.47 13.92
CA ARG A 289 -15.88 0.43 13.43
C ARG A 289 -15.86 0.20 11.92
N HIS A 290 -15.06 1.01 11.26
CA HIS A 290 -14.74 0.91 9.84
C HIS A 290 -13.28 0.44 9.68
N LEU A 291 -13.08 -0.58 8.85
CA LEU A 291 -11.77 -1.05 8.41
C LEU A 291 -11.59 -0.66 6.95
N ILE A 292 -10.65 0.25 6.68
CA ILE A 292 -10.42 0.82 5.35
C ILE A 292 -9.02 0.44 4.88
N GLY A 293 -8.95 -0.32 3.78
CA GLY A 293 -7.74 -0.45 2.98
C GLY A 293 -7.75 0.57 1.85
N ALA A 294 -6.72 1.38 1.72
CA ALA A 294 -6.59 2.46 0.73
C ALA A 294 -5.20 2.49 0.06
N GLY A 295 -4.72 1.34 -0.41
CA GLY A 295 -3.40 1.19 -1.07
C GLY A 295 -3.36 1.59 -2.55
N GLY A 296 -4.29 2.41 -3.02
CA GLY A 296 -4.35 2.79 -4.42
C GLY A 296 -3.41 3.93 -4.82
N GLY A 297 -2.38 4.26 -4.04
CA GLY A 297 -1.64 5.52 -4.19
C GLY A 297 -0.72 5.61 -5.41
N GLY A 298 -0.07 4.50 -5.80
CA GLY A 298 0.87 4.50 -6.92
C GLY A 298 1.28 3.12 -7.43
N ALA A 299 1.16 2.09 -6.60
CA ALA A 299 1.45 0.70 -6.94
C ALA A 299 0.52 0.12 -8.00
N TYR A 300 0.95 -0.95 -8.68
CA TYR A 300 0.07 -1.68 -9.59
C TYR A 300 -1.18 -2.18 -8.86
N LEU A 301 -2.35 -2.17 -9.52
CA LEU A 301 -3.62 -2.56 -8.89
C LEU A 301 -3.56 -3.98 -8.30
N SER A 302 -4.10 -4.18 -7.10
CA SER A 302 -4.35 -5.49 -6.51
C SER A 302 -5.79 -5.97 -6.77
N PRO A 303 -6.07 -7.29 -6.78
CA PRO A 303 -7.42 -7.79 -7.03
C PRO A 303 -8.37 -7.49 -5.86
N THR A 304 -9.60 -7.05 -6.18
CA THR A 304 -10.69 -6.90 -5.20
C THR A 304 -11.66 -8.08 -5.24
N HIS A 305 -11.71 -8.83 -6.35
CA HIS A 305 -12.63 -9.95 -6.52
C HIS A 305 -12.28 -11.21 -5.70
N THR A 306 -11.09 -11.23 -5.09
CA THR A 306 -10.67 -12.26 -4.15
C THR A 306 -10.96 -11.87 -2.69
N LEU A 307 -11.42 -10.64 -2.43
CA LEU A 307 -11.75 -10.20 -1.09
C LEU A 307 -12.97 -10.98 -0.55
N PRO A 308 -12.93 -11.42 0.71
CA PRO A 308 -14.08 -12.05 1.35
C PRO A 308 -15.25 -11.06 1.51
N GLU A 309 -16.49 -11.55 1.51
CA GLU A 309 -17.68 -10.70 1.74
C GLU A 309 -17.87 -10.35 3.22
N SER A 310 -17.38 -11.21 4.11
CA SER A 310 -17.38 -11.00 5.55
C SER A 310 -16.07 -11.49 6.16
N ILE A 311 -15.68 -10.87 7.26
CA ILE A 311 -14.49 -11.19 8.04
C ILE A 311 -14.78 -11.09 9.53
N THR A 312 -14.03 -11.84 10.32
CA THR A 312 -14.07 -11.77 11.78
C THR A 312 -12.71 -11.31 12.32
N ALA A 313 -12.67 -10.20 13.06
CA ALA A 313 -11.43 -9.62 13.59
C ALA A 313 -11.65 -8.83 14.92
N PRO A 314 -11.03 -9.22 16.04
CA PRO A 314 -10.14 -10.37 16.23
C PRO A 314 -10.88 -11.71 16.07
N LYS A 315 -10.12 -12.81 16.01
CA LYS A 315 -10.65 -14.18 15.98
C LYS A 315 -10.02 -14.97 17.13
N ARG A 316 -10.79 -15.82 17.80
CA ARG A 316 -10.29 -16.60 18.93
C ARG A 316 -9.13 -17.49 18.50
N SER A 317 -8.08 -17.49 19.31
CA SER A 317 -6.85 -18.23 19.06
C SER A 317 -6.45 -19.01 20.32
N VAL A 318 -5.44 -19.89 20.24
CA VAL A 318 -4.92 -20.59 21.43
C VAL A 318 -4.35 -19.60 22.46
N PRO A 319 -3.56 -18.57 22.06
CA PRO A 319 -3.15 -17.50 22.98
C PRO A 319 -4.31 -16.64 23.49
N GLU A 320 -5.32 -16.37 22.66
CA GLU A 320 -6.44 -15.48 22.97
C GLU A 320 -7.80 -16.21 22.87
N PRO A 321 -8.13 -17.09 23.83
CA PRO A 321 -9.37 -17.87 23.79
C PRO A 321 -10.63 -17.01 23.99
N ASP A 322 -10.48 -15.86 24.66
CA ASP A 322 -11.56 -14.96 25.05
C ASP A 322 -11.65 -13.69 24.18
N ALA A 323 -10.96 -13.68 23.03
CA ALA A 323 -10.98 -12.53 22.12
C ALA A 323 -12.43 -12.14 21.75
N PRO A 324 -12.78 -10.83 21.82
CA PRO A 324 -14.11 -10.36 21.48
C PRO A 324 -14.26 -10.31 19.95
N GLU A 325 -14.70 -11.43 19.38
CA GLU A 325 -14.91 -11.55 17.94
C GLU A 325 -15.93 -10.54 17.44
N ARG A 326 -15.56 -9.81 16.38
CA ARG A 326 -16.40 -8.81 15.71
C ARG A 326 -16.53 -9.19 14.25
N GLU A 327 -17.75 -9.19 13.76
CA GLU A 327 -18.03 -9.44 12.35
C GLU A 327 -18.07 -8.12 11.56
N TYR A 328 -17.41 -8.11 10.41
CA TYR A 328 -17.46 -7.00 9.46
C TYR A 328 -17.92 -7.50 8.11
N ARG A 329 -18.71 -6.67 7.42
CA ARG A 329 -19.18 -6.91 6.07
C ARG A 329 -18.49 -5.96 5.10
N LEU A 330 -18.07 -6.49 3.96
CA LEU A 330 -17.55 -5.70 2.85
C LEU A 330 -18.67 -4.82 2.29
N THR A 331 -18.54 -3.51 2.41
CA THR A 331 -19.54 -2.54 1.93
C THR A 331 -19.18 -2.04 0.54
N GLN A 332 -17.90 -1.74 0.30
CA GLN A 332 -17.44 -1.16 -0.96
C GLN A 332 -16.05 -1.67 -1.35
N THR A 333 -15.83 -1.82 -2.67
CA THR A 333 -14.50 -2.02 -3.26
C THR A 333 -14.28 -1.08 -4.43
N TYR A 334 -13.03 -0.71 -4.66
CA TYR A 334 -12.64 -0.01 -5.88
C TYR A 334 -11.29 -0.51 -6.41
N PRO A 335 -11.26 -1.06 -7.65
CA PRO A 335 -12.39 -1.29 -8.56
C PRO A 335 -13.42 -2.29 -7.99
N SER A 336 -14.64 -2.28 -8.54
CA SER A 336 -15.63 -3.31 -8.20
C SER A 336 -15.08 -4.71 -8.49
N LYS A 337 -15.56 -5.74 -7.77
CA LYS A 337 -15.12 -7.13 -7.97
C LYS A 337 -15.25 -7.58 -9.43
N ALA A 338 -16.38 -7.28 -10.08
CA ALA A 338 -16.58 -7.62 -11.50
C ALA A 338 -15.53 -6.94 -12.41
N LYS A 339 -15.26 -5.65 -12.18
CA LYS A 339 -14.24 -4.91 -12.95
C LYS A 339 -12.84 -5.45 -12.68
N SER A 340 -12.50 -5.74 -11.42
CA SER A 340 -11.24 -6.37 -11.04
C SER A 340 -11.04 -7.71 -11.76
N LEU A 341 -12.06 -8.57 -11.77
CA LEU A 341 -11.99 -9.85 -12.48
C LEU A 341 -11.79 -9.68 -13.99
N SER A 342 -12.40 -8.66 -14.61
CA SER A 342 -12.21 -8.38 -16.03
C SER A 342 -10.75 -8.07 -16.38
N TYR A 343 -9.99 -7.46 -15.47
CA TYR A 343 -8.57 -7.18 -15.71
C TYR A 343 -7.73 -8.45 -15.83
N ALA A 344 -8.07 -9.54 -15.10
CA ALA A 344 -7.28 -10.77 -15.07
C ALA A 344 -6.92 -11.31 -16.46
N PHE A 345 -7.84 -11.22 -17.43
CA PHE A 345 -7.62 -11.70 -18.80
C PHE A 345 -6.65 -10.82 -19.61
N GLY A 346 -6.35 -9.61 -19.15
CA GLY A 346 -5.33 -8.75 -19.72
C GLY A 346 -3.91 -9.35 -19.65
N ILE A 347 -3.68 -10.37 -18.81
CA ILE A 347 -2.37 -11.01 -18.66
C ILE A 347 -1.83 -11.59 -19.97
N PHE A 348 -2.69 -12.12 -20.85
CA PHE A 348 -2.26 -12.75 -22.11
C PHE A 348 -1.59 -11.76 -23.07
N ALA A 349 -2.03 -10.50 -23.05
CA ALA A 349 -1.41 -9.43 -23.83
C ALA A 349 -0.28 -8.75 -23.05
N ARG A 350 -0.52 -8.42 -21.77
CA ARG A 350 0.38 -7.57 -20.99
C ARG A 350 1.64 -8.29 -20.52
N LEU A 351 1.56 -9.55 -20.12
CA LEU A 351 2.71 -10.31 -19.63
C LEU A 351 3.84 -10.35 -20.68
N PRO A 352 3.62 -10.84 -21.92
CA PRO A 352 4.69 -10.89 -22.92
C PRO A 352 5.15 -9.51 -23.38
N TRP A 353 4.25 -8.52 -23.43
CA TRP A 353 4.58 -7.18 -23.90
C TRP A 353 5.44 -6.38 -22.90
N LEU A 354 5.07 -6.43 -21.62
CA LEU A 354 5.72 -5.66 -20.55
C LEU A 354 6.95 -6.37 -20.00
N ASN A 355 6.98 -7.71 -20.02
CA ASN A 355 8.03 -8.53 -19.42
C ASN A 355 8.77 -9.35 -20.49
N LYS A 356 9.38 -8.68 -21.47
CA LYS A 356 10.12 -9.34 -22.56
C LYS A 356 11.22 -10.30 -22.06
N GLY A 357 11.87 -9.96 -20.95
CA GLY A 357 12.84 -10.84 -20.30
C GLY A 357 12.22 -12.14 -19.77
N PHE A 358 10.96 -12.10 -19.34
CA PHE A 358 10.22 -13.29 -18.94
C PHE A 358 9.93 -14.20 -20.14
N VAL A 359 9.55 -13.63 -21.29
CA VAL A 359 9.39 -14.40 -22.54
C VAL A 359 10.70 -15.07 -22.94
N ALA A 360 11.82 -14.36 -22.84
CA ALA A 360 13.14 -14.92 -23.13
C ALA A 360 13.51 -16.05 -22.16
N LEU A 361 13.21 -15.90 -20.86
CA LEU A 361 13.40 -16.95 -19.86
C LEU A 361 12.56 -18.19 -20.21
N MET A 362 11.27 -18.01 -20.51
CA MET A 362 10.39 -19.10 -20.92
C MET A 362 10.85 -19.77 -22.22
N ALA A 363 11.43 -19.01 -23.15
CA ALA A 363 12.00 -19.53 -24.38
C ALA A 363 13.18 -20.47 -24.09
N VAL A 364 14.10 -20.05 -23.23
CA VAL A 364 15.27 -20.86 -22.83
C VAL A 364 14.84 -22.12 -22.09
N ILE A 365 13.96 -21.99 -21.09
CA ILE A 365 13.43 -23.14 -20.33
C ILE A 365 12.71 -24.10 -21.27
N GLY A 366 11.84 -23.58 -22.15
CA GLY A 366 11.09 -24.37 -23.11
C GLY A 366 11.98 -25.10 -24.11
N LEU A 367 13.01 -24.43 -24.64
CA LEU A 367 13.98 -25.04 -25.56
C LEU A 367 14.78 -26.15 -24.86
N ILE A 368 15.39 -25.87 -23.70
CA ILE A 368 16.15 -26.86 -22.93
C ILE A 368 15.28 -28.07 -22.61
N SER A 369 14.02 -27.85 -22.22
CA SER A 369 13.09 -28.93 -21.90
C SER A 369 12.74 -29.76 -23.13
N THR A 370 12.49 -29.10 -24.26
CA THR A 370 12.19 -29.76 -25.53
C THR A 370 13.36 -30.65 -25.97
N VAL A 371 14.58 -30.11 -25.96
CA VAL A 371 15.81 -30.86 -26.32
C VAL A 371 16.07 -32.00 -25.33
N SER A 372 15.90 -31.76 -24.02
CA SER A 372 16.07 -32.80 -22.99
C SER A 372 15.11 -33.97 -23.17
N ILE A 373 13.88 -33.72 -23.62
CA ILE A 373 12.91 -34.76 -23.97
C ILE A 373 13.36 -35.55 -25.21
N MET A 374 13.96 -34.87 -26.20
CA MET A 374 14.43 -35.51 -27.43
C MET A 374 15.65 -36.41 -27.21
N GLU A 375 16.54 -36.02 -26.29
CA GLU A 375 17.81 -36.68 -26.01
C GLU A 375 17.64 -38.09 -25.44
N GLY A 376 16.66 -38.31 -24.54
CA GLY A 376 16.38 -39.64 -24.00
C GLY A 376 15.58 -39.66 -22.70
N THR A 377 15.29 -40.87 -22.23
CA THR A 377 14.43 -41.09 -21.05
C THR A 377 15.01 -40.47 -19.77
N GLY A 378 16.33 -40.55 -19.57
CA GLY A 378 16.97 -40.01 -18.35
C GLY A 378 16.83 -38.48 -18.24
N THR A 379 17.15 -37.76 -19.32
CA THR A 379 17.02 -36.30 -19.39
C THR A 379 15.56 -35.86 -19.37
N PHE A 380 14.64 -36.65 -19.95
CA PHE A 380 13.20 -36.41 -19.84
C PHE A 380 12.71 -36.45 -18.38
N VAL A 381 13.09 -37.49 -17.62
CA VAL A 381 12.73 -37.60 -16.20
C VAL A 381 13.30 -36.45 -15.40
N ALA A 382 14.58 -36.10 -15.63
CA ALA A 382 15.23 -35.00 -14.94
C ALA A 382 14.52 -33.65 -15.18
N VAL A 383 14.23 -33.31 -16.44
CA VAL A 383 13.57 -32.03 -16.75
C VAL A 383 12.12 -32.01 -16.27
N THR A 384 11.43 -33.16 -16.27
CA THR A 384 10.09 -33.28 -15.68
C THR A 384 10.11 -32.97 -14.18
N ALA A 385 11.07 -33.53 -13.43
CA ALA A 385 11.21 -33.24 -12.01
C ALA A 385 11.50 -31.76 -11.75
N VAL A 386 12.37 -31.14 -12.57
CA VAL A 386 12.69 -29.70 -12.46
C VAL A 386 11.45 -28.83 -12.73
N LEU A 387 10.70 -29.10 -13.80
CA LEU A 387 9.52 -28.31 -14.15
C LEU A 387 8.38 -28.48 -13.14
N LEU A 388 8.19 -29.68 -12.59
CA LEU A 388 7.25 -29.91 -11.49
C LEU A 388 7.67 -29.13 -10.23
N GLY A 389 8.94 -29.24 -9.84
CA GLY A 389 9.48 -28.49 -8.70
C GLY A 389 9.36 -26.99 -8.88
N ALA A 390 9.67 -26.48 -10.07
CA ALA A 390 9.54 -25.06 -10.41
C ALA A 390 8.08 -24.59 -10.39
N GLY A 391 7.14 -25.39 -10.93
CA GLY A 391 5.71 -25.08 -10.89
C GLY A 391 5.16 -25.02 -9.46
N VAL A 392 5.55 -25.98 -8.61
CA VAL A 392 5.19 -25.97 -7.19
C VAL A 392 5.85 -24.80 -6.45
N ALA A 393 7.12 -24.50 -6.72
CA ALA A 393 7.81 -23.37 -6.10
C ALA A 393 7.15 -22.04 -6.47
N PHE A 394 6.80 -21.84 -7.75
CA PHE A 394 6.10 -20.66 -8.24
C PHE A 394 4.69 -20.50 -7.65
N ALA A 395 4.05 -21.62 -7.30
CA ALA A 395 2.77 -21.58 -6.58
C ALA A 395 2.90 -21.10 -5.12
N HIS A 396 4.10 -20.99 -4.55
CA HIS A 396 4.33 -20.51 -3.17
C HIS A 396 3.50 -21.24 -2.08
N PRO A 397 3.62 -22.58 -1.92
CA PRO A 397 2.85 -23.34 -0.94
C PRO A 397 3.14 -22.99 0.54
N GLY A 398 4.23 -22.27 0.81
CA GLY A 398 4.63 -21.86 2.16
C GLY A 398 3.88 -20.66 2.75
N GLN A 399 2.94 -20.05 2.01
CA GLN A 399 2.21 -18.84 2.44
C GLN A 399 0.73 -19.08 2.80
N GLY A 400 0.39 -20.11 3.59
CA GLY A 400 -0.96 -20.24 4.17
C GLY A 400 -1.41 -21.68 4.46
N ARG A 401 -2.62 -21.87 5.00
CA ARG A 401 -3.19 -23.21 5.33
C ARG A 401 -3.73 -23.97 4.12
N ARG A 402 -3.97 -23.31 2.98
CA ARG A 402 -4.43 -23.94 1.73
C ARG A 402 -3.30 -24.62 0.95
N VAL A 403 -2.25 -25.03 1.65
CA VAL A 403 -1.01 -25.66 1.14
C VAL A 403 -1.29 -26.65 0.00
N THR A 404 -2.28 -27.54 0.18
CA THR A 404 -2.66 -28.53 -0.83
C THR A 404 -3.06 -27.91 -2.17
N ARG A 405 -3.81 -26.80 -2.19
CA ARG A 405 -4.21 -26.13 -3.44
C ARG A 405 -3.00 -25.60 -4.19
N HIS A 406 -2.02 -25.04 -3.48
CA HIS A 406 -0.79 -24.53 -4.08
C HIS A 406 0.03 -25.68 -4.69
N TYR A 407 0.20 -26.79 -3.97
CA TYR A 407 0.88 -27.98 -4.50
C TYR A 407 0.17 -28.56 -5.73
N VAL A 408 -1.15 -28.70 -5.68
CA VAL A 408 -1.94 -29.25 -6.80
C VAL A 408 -1.86 -28.34 -8.02
N LEU A 409 -2.11 -27.04 -7.85
CA LEU A 409 -2.09 -26.09 -8.97
C LEU A 409 -0.69 -25.93 -9.55
N GLY A 410 0.34 -25.84 -8.71
CA GLY A 410 1.73 -25.78 -9.15
C GLY A 410 2.20 -27.06 -9.84
N GLY A 411 1.77 -28.23 -9.35
CA GLY A 411 2.03 -29.52 -10.00
C GLY A 411 1.34 -29.63 -11.36
N ILE A 412 0.06 -29.25 -11.46
CA ILE A 412 -0.68 -29.20 -12.73
C ILE A 412 0.02 -28.23 -13.70
N HIS A 413 0.48 -27.07 -13.23
CA HIS A 413 1.21 -26.13 -14.06
C HIS A 413 2.53 -26.72 -14.58
N GLY A 414 3.32 -27.34 -13.69
CA GLY A 414 4.55 -28.02 -14.07
C GLY A 414 4.33 -29.12 -15.10
N LEU A 415 3.29 -29.96 -14.92
CA LEU A 415 2.88 -30.97 -15.90
C LEU A 415 2.48 -30.35 -17.23
N ALA A 416 1.76 -29.23 -17.22
CA ALA A 416 1.38 -28.54 -18.44
C ALA A 416 2.61 -27.99 -19.20
N GLN A 417 3.64 -27.51 -18.50
CA GLN A 417 4.90 -27.08 -19.12
C GLN A 417 5.65 -28.28 -19.73
N VAL A 418 5.65 -29.43 -19.06
CA VAL A 418 6.21 -30.68 -19.60
C VAL A 418 5.47 -31.11 -20.86
N ALA A 419 4.13 -31.07 -20.83
CA ALA A 419 3.29 -31.41 -21.99
C ALA A 419 3.54 -30.44 -23.17
N LEU A 420 3.73 -29.14 -22.89
CA LEU A 420 4.07 -28.15 -23.91
C LEU A 420 5.45 -28.44 -24.54
N ALA A 421 6.46 -28.74 -23.73
CA ALA A 421 7.79 -29.10 -24.21
C ALA A 421 7.79 -30.42 -25.00
N TRP A 422 6.95 -31.39 -24.61
CA TRP A 422 6.76 -32.63 -25.36
C TRP A 422 6.05 -32.37 -26.70
N ALA A 423 4.98 -31.57 -26.73
CA ALA A 423 4.36 -31.18 -28.00
C ALA A 423 5.38 -30.51 -28.95
N GLY A 424 6.26 -29.67 -28.39
CA GLY A 424 7.41 -29.11 -29.10
C GLY A 424 8.37 -30.15 -29.67
N SER A 425 8.69 -31.20 -28.92
CA SER A 425 9.60 -32.25 -29.39
C SER A 425 8.99 -33.08 -30.52
N LEU A 426 7.68 -33.32 -30.47
CA LEU A 426 6.93 -33.95 -31.56
C LEU A 426 6.95 -33.07 -32.82
N LEU A 427 6.76 -31.75 -32.67
CA LEU A 427 6.80 -30.80 -33.78
C LEU A 427 8.19 -30.77 -34.45
N ILE A 428 9.27 -30.72 -33.66
CA ILE A 428 10.63 -30.69 -34.21
C ILE A 428 10.96 -32.01 -34.94
N ARG A 429 10.51 -33.16 -34.41
CA ARG A 429 10.70 -34.47 -35.05
C ARG A 429 9.99 -34.63 -36.40
N GLN A 430 9.03 -33.76 -36.73
CA GLN A 430 8.38 -33.74 -38.05
C GLN A 430 9.18 -32.98 -39.10
N ALA A 431 10.20 -32.21 -38.72
CA ALA A 431 11.04 -31.49 -39.67
C ALA A 431 12.03 -32.46 -40.35
N ASP A 432 12.08 -32.42 -41.68
CA ASP A 432 12.95 -33.29 -42.49
C ASP A 432 14.45 -33.02 -42.25
N ASP A 433 14.80 -31.76 -41.95
CA ASP A 433 16.18 -31.33 -41.69
C ASP A 433 16.24 -30.47 -40.41
N VAL A 434 16.49 -31.12 -39.27
CA VAL A 434 16.64 -30.44 -37.97
C VAL A 434 18.03 -29.82 -37.89
N SER A 435 18.09 -28.49 -38.02
CA SER A 435 19.33 -27.72 -37.93
C SER A 435 19.24 -26.65 -36.82
N TRP A 436 20.32 -25.91 -36.61
CA TRP A 436 20.33 -24.76 -35.70
C TRP A 436 19.26 -23.71 -36.06
N LEU A 437 18.89 -23.58 -37.34
CA LEU A 437 17.82 -22.70 -37.81
C LEU A 437 16.45 -23.16 -37.28
N THR A 438 16.20 -24.46 -37.21
CA THR A 438 14.96 -25.03 -36.65
C THR A 438 14.77 -24.57 -35.20
N TYR A 439 15.83 -24.67 -34.39
CA TYR A 439 15.79 -24.23 -33.00
C TYR A 439 15.70 -22.71 -32.86
N LEU A 440 16.36 -21.95 -33.75
CA LEU A 440 16.26 -20.49 -33.77
C LEU A 440 14.83 -20.01 -34.05
N LEU A 441 14.13 -20.64 -35.00
CA LEU A 441 12.74 -20.32 -35.35
C LEU A 441 11.74 -20.82 -34.29
N TYR A 442 12.04 -21.95 -33.65
CA TYR A 442 11.22 -22.52 -32.58
C TYR A 442 11.27 -21.71 -31.29
N LEU A 443 12.43 -21.13 -30.94
CA LEU A 443 12.67 -20.40 -29.70
C LEU A 443 11.61 -19.32 -29.37
N PRO A 444 11.25 -18.37 -30.28
CA PRO A 444 10.20 -17.39 -29.99
C PRO A 444 8.81 -18.02 -29.83
N ILE A 445 8.52 -19.12 -30.54
CA ILE A 445 7.23 -19.81 -30.47
C ILE A 445 7.05 -20.43 -29.09
N ILE A 446 8.03 -21.22 -28.64
CA ILE A 446 7.96 -21.89 -27.34
C ILE A 446 8.01 -20.89 -26.18
N GLY A 447 8.75 -19.80 -26.33
CA GLY A 447 8.79 -18.72 -25.34
C GLY A 447 7.43 -18.04 -25.15
N LEU A 448 6.75 -17.71 -26.25
CA LEU A 448 5.43 -17.08 -26.19
C LEU A 448 4.37 -18.06 -25.69
N ALA A 449 4.35 -19.30 -26.20
CA ALA A 449 3.43 -20.34 -25.75
C ALA A 449 3.61 -20.64 -24.25
N GLY A 450 4.85 -20.78 -23.77
CA GLY A 450 5.16 -20.98 -22.36
C GLY A 450 4.74 -19.81 -21.49
N THR A 451 4.89 -18.57 -21.99
CA THR A 451 4.43 -17.37 -21.29
C THR A 451 2.90 -17.31 -21.19
N TRP A 452 2.18 -17.65 -22.26
CA TRP A 452 0.71 -17.73 -22.22
C TRP A 452 0.22 -18.85 -21.32
N LEU A 453 0.94 -19.97 -21.25
CA LEU A 453 0.63 -21.04 -20.32
C LEU A 453 0.77 -20.60 -18.85
N VAL A 454 1.79 -19.79 -18.52
CA VAL A 454 1.88 -19.13 -17.22
C VAL A 454 0.69 -18.18 -17.01
N GLY A 455 0.34 -17.37 -18.01
CA GLY A 455 -0.84 -16.49 -17.94
C GLY A 455 -2.14 -17.24 -17.66
N LEU A 456 -2.35 -18.38 -18.34
CA LEU A 456 -3.51 -19.26 -18.12
C LEU A 456 -3.51 -19.83 -16.70
N TYR A 457 -2.37 -20.33 -16.24
CA TYR A 457 -2.20 -20.80 -14.86
C TYR A 457 -2.60 -19.71 -13.86
N LEU A 458 -2.08 -18.50 -14.01
CA LEU A 458 -2.34 -17.39 -13.10
C LEU A 458 -3.83 -17.02 -13.06
N VAL A 459 -4.53 -17.01 -14.20
CA VAL A 459 -5.99 -16.78 -14.24
C VAL A 459 -6.75 -17.86 -13.48
N VAL A 460 -6.41 -19.14 -13.69
CA VAL A 460 -7.06 -20.27 -13.04
C VAL A 460 -6.77 -20.30 -11.53
N ALA A 461 -5.49 -20.16 -11.16
CA ALA A 461 -5.04 -20.15 -9.77
C ALA A 461 -5.69 -19.01 -8.98
N ASN A 462 -5.77 -17.82 -9.58
CA ASN A 462 -6.38 -16.64 -8.97
C ASN A 462 -7.86 -16.86 -8.63
N ARG A 463 -8.63 -17.57 -9.47
CA ARG A 463 -10.02 -17.95 -9.17
C ARG A 463 -10.17 -18.84 -7.94
N LEU A 464 -9.11 -19.55 -7.58
CA LEU A 464 -9.05 -20.45 -6.43
C LEU A 464 -8.36 -19.82 -5.21
N GLY A 465 -8.03 -18.52 -5.29
CA GLY A 465 -7.38 -17.75 -4.25
C GLY A 465 -5.86 -17.96 -4.17
N VAL A 466 -5.22 -18.35 -5.28
CA VAL A 466 -3.78 -18.62 -5.37
C VAL A 466 -3.14 -17.71 -6.42
N ASN A 467 -1.96 -17.16 -6.15
CA ASN A 467 -1.19 -16.29 -7.06
C ASN A 467 -1.94 -15.08 -7.64
N ALA A 468 -2.90 -14.54 -6.89
CA ALA A 468 -3.62 -13.33 -7.26
C ALA A 468 -2.67 -12.11 -7.38
N ASN A 469 -1.67 -12.06 -6.52
CA ASN A 469 -0.62 -11.04 -6.53
C ASN A 469 0.23 -11.11 -7.81
N GLU A 470 0.77 -12.28 -8.16
CA GLU A 470 1.64 -12.46 -9.33
C GLU A 470 0.90 -12.16 -10.64
N LEU A 471 -0.39 -12.52 -10.71
CA LEU A 471 -1.24 -12.18 -11.86
C LEU A 471 -1.28 -10.66 -12.08
N PHE A 472 -1.61 -9.89 -11.04
CA PHE A 472 -1.76 -8.44 -11.16
C PHE A 472 -0.42 -7.71 -11.27
N ALA A 473 0.62 -8.20 -10.59
CA ALA A 473 1.99 -7.72 -10.74
C ALA A 473 2.49 -7.88 -12.18
N GLY A 474 2.19 -9.02 -12.81
CA GLY A 474 2.49 -9.29 -14.22
C GLY A 474 1.78 -8.36 -15.20
N MET A 475 0.58 -7.88 -14.85
CA MET A 475 -0.20 -6.94 -15.65
C MET A 475 0.20 -5.48 -15.45
N SER A 476 0.81 -5.12 -14.32
CA SER A 476 1.29 -3.76 -14.00
C SER A 476 0.21 -2.69 -14.30
N VAL A 477 -0.99 -2.89 -13.73
CA VAL A 477 -2.13 -2.01 -13.97
C VAL A 477 -1.98 -0.71 -13.15
N ILE A 478 -1.62 0.37 -13.83
CA ILE A 478 -1.41 1.70 -13.22
C ILE A 478 -2.69 2.54 -13.06
N ASP A 479 -3.84 2.01 -13.47
CA ASP A 479 -5.15 2.66 -13.35
C ASP A 479 -5.86 2.25 -12.05
N GLN A 480 -7.05 2.79 -11.79
CA GLN A 480 -7.84 2.51 -10.57
C GLN A 480 -7.07 2.89 -9.30
N LYS A 481 -6.73 4.17 -9.18
CA LYS A 481 -5.97 4.72 -8.06
C LYS A 481 -6.88 5.43 -7.07
N CYS A 482 -6.47 5.51 -5.81
CA CYS A 482 -7.28 6.15 -4.78
C CYS A 482 -6.44 6.73 -3.65
N PHE A 483 -7.07 7.63 -2.90
CA PHE A 483 -6.61 8.18 -1.62
C PHE A 483 -7.83 8.61 -0.82
N LEU A 484 -7.64 8.98 0.45
CA LEU A 484 -8.74 9.44 1.32
C LEU A 484 -8.54 10.91 1.67
N ARG A 485 -9.66 11.64 1.75
CA ARG A 485 -9.75 12.91 2.48
C ARG A 485 -10.61 12.71 3.71
N ILE A 486 -10.08 13.07 4.87
CA ILE A 486 -10.77 12.90 6.15
C ILE A 486 -10.96 14.29 6.75
N ARG A 487 -12.23 14.67 6.93
CA ARG A 487 -12.59 15.90 7.63
C ARG A 487 -12.85 15.59 9.09
N VAL A 488 -12.18 16.28 10.00
CA VAL A 488 -12.41 16.21 11.44
C VAL A 488 -12.97 17.54 11.91
N ASP A 489 -14.22 17.53 12.36
CA ASP A 489 -14.95 18.69 12.86
C ASP A 489 -15.73 18.34 14.15
N ARG A 490 -16.61 19.23 14.58
CA ARG A 490 -17.43 19.07 15.80
C ARG A 490 -18.40 17.88 15.75
N ASP A 491 -18.80 17.47 14.56
CA ASP A 491 -19.75 16.36 14.32
C ASP A 491 -18.99 15.02 14.22
N GLY A 492 -17.69 15.06 13.91
CA GLY A 492 -16.77 13.94 14.03
C GLY A 492 -15.81 13.83 12.84
N ALA A 493 -15.28 12.63 12.63
CA ALA A 493 -14.49 12.32 11.43
C ALA A 493 -15.42 11.85 10.30
N THR A 494 -15.35 12.50 9.13
CA THR A 494 -16.03 12.06 7.89
C THR A 494 -14.97 11.69 6.86
N VAL A 495 -15.10 10.49 6.28
CA VAL A 495 -14.14 9.94 5.30
C VAL A 495 -14.72 10.08 3.89
N TYR A 496 -13.94 10.67 2.99
CA TYR A 496 -14.21 10.77 1.56
C TYR A 496 -13.18 9.94 0.79
N ALA A 497 -13.62 8.80 0.25
CA ALA A 497 -12.77 7.95 -0.58
C ALA A 497 -12.79 8.44 -2.03
N ILE A 498 -11.64 8.93 -2.53
CA ILE A 498 -11.53 9.53 -3.85
C ILE A 498 -10.82 8.55 -4.79
N GLY A 499 -11.48 8.22 -5.89
CA GLY A 499 -11.00 7.30 -6.92
C GLY A 499 -10.64 8.00 -8.22
N LEU A 500 -9.63 7.49 -8.90
CA LEU A 500 -9.19 7.90 -10.23
C LEU A 500 -9.16 6.69 -11.17
N ASP A 501 -10.13 6.63 -12.09
CA ASP A 501 -10.33 5.46 -12.94
C ASP A 501 -9.17 5.26 -13.93
N ARG A 502 -8.56 6.36 -14.38
CA ARG A 502 -7.44 6.38 -15.32
C ARG A 502 -6.35 7.34 -14.84
N ALA A 503 -5.15 6.82 -14.61
CA ALA A 503 -4.00 7.65 -14.24
C ALA A 503 -3.51 8.52 -15.40
N GLY A 504 -2.93 9.68 -15.08
CA GLY A 504 -2.29 10.58 -16.03
C GLY A 504 -1.11 9.90 -16.73
N ARG A 505 -0.93 10.20 -18.02
CA ARG A 505 0.12 9.61 -18.87
C ARG A 505 0.86 10.65 -19.70
N ASN A 506 0.21 11.76 -19.99
CA ASN A 506 0.73 12.88 -20.76
C ASN A 506 0.79 14.09 -19.85
N TRP A 507 1.97 14.67 -19.74
CA TRP A 507 2.29 15.71 -18.78
C TRP A 507 3.00 16.86 -19.49
N ALA A 508 2.82 18.08 -18.99
CA ALA A 508 3.50 19.28 -19.46
C ALA A 508 4.11 20.03 -18.28
N ALA A 509 5.33 20.52 -18.45
CA ALA A 509 5.92 21.44 -17.48
C ALA A 509 5.17 22.78 -17.52
N ASP A 510 5.07 23.43 -16.37
CA ASP A 510 4.41 24.74 -16.23
C ASP A 510 5.42 25.79 -15.74
N PRO A 511 6.27 26.33 -16.63
CA PRO A 511 7.33 27.28 -16.24
C PRO A 511 6.80 28.63 -15.76
N GLU A 512 5.59 29.02 -16.17
CA GLU A 512 4.96 30.31 -15.86
C GLU A 512 3.98 30.24 -14.67
N GLY A 513 3.79 29.07 -14.08
CA GLY A 513 2.91 28.87 -12.92
C GLY A 513 3.36 29.61 -11.66
N SER A 514 2.42 29.85 -10.75
CA SER A 514 2.70 30.51 -9.46
C SER A 514 3.64 29.71 -8.56
N GLU A 515 4.13 30.27 -7.46
CA GLU A 515 5.04 29.57 -6.53
C GLU A 515 4.43 28.28 -5.95
N THR A 516 3.10 28.26 -5.81
CA THR A 516 2.32 27.18 -5.19
C THR A 516 1.73 26.23 -6.22
N ASP A 517 1.72 26.61 -7.51
CA ASP A 517 1.21 25.76 -8.59
C ASP A 517 2.14 24.57 -8.83
N SER A 518 1.57 23.38 -9.01
CA SER A 518 2.30 22.18 -9.43
C SER A 518 3.21 22.47 -10.62
N TRP A 519 4.44 21.97 -10.59
CA TRP A 519 5.43 22.16 -11.67
C TRP A 519 5.05 21.42 -12.96
N ILE A 520 4.28 20.34 -12.84
CA ILE A 520 3.88 19.50 -13.95
C ILE A 520 2.36 19.38 -13.93
N LYS A 521 1.71 19.69 -15.05
CA LYS A 521 0.26 19.63 -15.20
C LYS A 521 -0.11 18.50 -16.17
N PRO A 522 -1.23 17.80 -15.93
CA PRO A 522 -1.70 16.80 -16.88
C PRO A 522 -2.19 17.51 -18.14
N VAL A 523 -1.81 16.99 -19.32
CA VAL A 523 -2.29 17.53 -20.61
C VAL A 523 -3.79 17.29 -20.77
N GLU A 524 -4.25 16.13 -20.31
CA GLU A 524 -5.68 15.79 -20.21
C GLU A 524 -6.10 15.89 -18.74
N PRO A 525 -7.12 16.69 -18.39
CA PRO A 525 -7.57 16.80 -17.01
C PRO A 525 -7.88 15.44 -16.38
N LEU A 526 -7.34 15.20 -15.18
CA LEU A 526 -7.68 14.02 -14.39
C LEU A 526 -9.14 14.12 -13.93
N LYS A 527 -9.82 12.97 -13.87
CA LYS A 527 -11.25 12.89 -13.52
C LYS A 527 -11.41 12.09 -12.22
N PRO A 528 -11.16 12.71 -11.05
CA PRO A 528 -11.46 12.08 -9.77
C PRO A 528 -12.97 11.97 -9.57
N ARG A 529 -13.40 11.00 -8.76
CA ARG A 529 -14.79 10.86 -8.29
C ARG A 529 -14.82 10.24 -6.91
N LEU A 530 -15.94 10.37 -6.21
CA LEU A 530 -16.16 9.56 -5.02
C LEU A 530 -16.27 8.07 -5.39
N ILE A 531 -15.66 7.23 -4.57
CA ILE A 531 -15.77 5.77 -4.65
C ILE A 531 -17.09 5.32 -4.03
N GLU A 532 -17.46 5.95 -2.93
CA GLU A 532 -18.73 5.86 -2.21
C GLU A 532 -19.07 7.21 -1.58
N PRO A 533 -20.33 7.46 -1.19
CA PRO A 533 -20.69 8.67 -0.45
C PRO A 533 -19.81 8.88 0.79
N GLY A 534 -19.52 10.13 1.13
CA GLY A 534 -18.78 10.43 2.35
C GLY A 534 -19.50 9.89 3.58
N PHE A 535 -18.79 9.12 4.41
CA PHE A 535 -19.40 8.45 5.56
C PHE A 535 -18.78 8.91 6.89
N PRO A 536 -19.59 9.08 7.95
CA PRO A 536 -19.09 9.42 9.27
C PRO A 536 -18.48 8.19 9.92
N ALA A 537 -17.22 8.29 10.36
CA ALA A 537 -16.53 7.26 11.11
C ALA A 537 -16.57 7.55 12.62
N ALA A 538 -17.67 8.11 13.14
CA ALA A 538 -17.77 8.53 14.53
C ALA A 538 -18.60 7.55 15.36
N HIS A 539 -18.11 7.23 16.56
CA HIS A 539 -18.95 6.65 17.59
C HIS A 539 -19.84 7.76 18.17
N PRO A 540 -21.16 7.59 18.29
CA PRO A 540 -21.97 8.54 19.04
C PRO A 540 -21.42 8.59 20.48
N GLY A 541 -20.84 9.73 20.83
CA GLY A 541 -20.47 10.04 22.20
C GLY A 541 -21.74 10.21 23.06
N PRO A 542 -21.64 10.18 24.39
CA PRO A 542 -22.74 10.64 25.22
C PRO A 542 -23.13 12.05 24.79
N SER A 543 -24.43 12.31 24.66
CA SER A 543 -24.93 13.59 24.18
C SER A 543 -24.28 14.74 24.96
N SER A 544 -24.03 15.86 24.28
CA SER A 544 -23.48 17.09 24.85
C SER A 544 -24.26 17.66 26.04
N ALA A 545 -25.38 17.04 26.44
CA ALA A 545 -26.16 17.37 27.64
C ALA A 545 -25.44 17.03 28.96
N GLU A 546 -24.42 16.17 28.98
CA GLU A 546 -23.77 15.71 30.22
C GLU A 546 -22.34 16.20 30.45
N LEU A 547 -21.89 17.27 29.78
CA LEU A 547 -20.72 17.99 30.27
C LEU A 547 -21.16 18.91 31.41
N PRO A 548 -20.69 18.73 32.66
CA PRO A 548 -20.99 19.68 33.72
C PRO A 548 -20.40 21.02 33.30
N ARG A 549 -21.28 22.00 33.05
CA ARG A 549 -20.91 23.40 32.82
C ARG A 549 -19.93 23.79 33.92
N GLN A 550 -18.66 24.00 33.56
CA GLN A 550 -17.66 24.39 34.54
C GLN A 550 -18.10 25.71 35.17
N ASN A 551 -18.24 25.68 36.49
CA ASN A 551 -18.63 26.82 37.30
C ASN A 551 -17.64 27.98 37.02
N PRO A 552 -18.11 29.17 36.57
CA PRO A 552 -17.27 30.30 36.20
C PRO A 552 -16.28 30.74 37.29
N VAL A 553 -16.56 30.40 38.56
CA VAL A 553 -15.68 30.64 39.70
C VAL A 553 -14.36 29.86 39.60
N ARG A 554 -14.36 28.65 39.04
CA ARG A 554 -13.16 27.82 38.90
C ARG A 554 -12.19 28.39 37.85
N ARG A 555 -12.73 29.02 36.80
CA ARG A 555 -11.96 29.69 35.72
C ARG A 555 -11.23 30.94 36.23
N LEU A 556 -11.84 31.67 37.15
CA LEU A 556 -11.25 32.87 37.77
C LEU A 556 -10.10 32.52 38.71
N MET A 557 -10.25 31.44 39.49
CA MET A 557 -9.23 30.97 40.42
C MET A 557 -7.98 30.44 39.72
N THR A 558 -8.14 29.75 38.58
CA THR A 558 -6.99 29.26 37.78
C THR A 558 -6.23 30.40 37.11
N GLN A 559 -6.92 31.48 36.70
CA GLN A 559 -6.28 32.67 36.13
C GLN A 559 -5.56 33.53 37.19
N ALA A 560 -6.10 33.59 38.42
CA ALA A 560 -5.46 34.30 39.53
C ALA A 560 -4.18 33.59 40.02
N SER A 561 -4.15 32.26 40.04
CA SER A 561 -2.95 31.50 40.44
C SER A 561 -1.79 31.66 39.45
N THR A 562 -2.09 31.77 38.15
CA THR A 562 -1.06 32.05 37.12
C THR A 562 -0.50 33.47 37.20
N TRP A 563 -1.23 34.43 37.76
CA TRP A 563 -0.75 35.81 37.92
C TRP A 563 0.14 35.99 39.17
N LEU A 564 -0.11 35.20 40.22
CA LEU A 564 0.66 35.25 41.47
C LEU A 564 1.94 34.40 41.45
N ALA A 565 2.04 33.39 40.59
CA ALA A 565 3.25 32.57 40.44
C ALA A 565 4.32 33.19 39.50
N GLY A 566 4.06 34.39 38.96
CA GLY A 566 4.94 35.11 38.03
C GLY A 566 5.60 36.37 38.60
N ARG A 567 5.74 36.50 39.92
CA ARG A 567 6.54 37.55 40.56
C ARG A 567 7.60 36.97 41.47
#